data_AF-A0A4Q5V2A4-F1
#
_entry.id   AF-A0A4Q5V2A4-F1
#
_cell.length_a   1.000
_cell.length_b   1.000
_cell.length_c   1.000
_cell.angle_alpha   90.00
_cell.angle_beta   90.00
_cell.angle_gamma   90.00
#
_symmetry.space_group_name_H-M   'P 1'
#
loop_
_entity.id
_entity.type
_entity.pdbx_description
1 polymer ?
#
loop_
_entity_poly.entity_id
_entity_poly.type
_entity_poly.pdbx_seq_one_letter_code
_entity_poly.pdbx_strand_id
1 'polypeptide(L)'
;GVGISLGKQLKWPDDYFNLIYSLNVQQYKLRNYDRLFANLSDGTSTNISLKLTLLRNSAGPNPIFPTSGSNFLVSGQFTLPYSLLGMTSTTDNQYKLPEFHKWRMNAEWYTPIGKAKGADKNKQFILKAAAKFGFIGRYNSKLSISPFERFQVGDAGLSNTQALLGYDIIAHRGYPVYSNSDPKVNPDGVQPTEYFTIFNKYTVEMRYPFSTGASSTIYGLAFFEAANGWYDFKNYNPFKLRRSAGVGMRFFLPMFGLLGFDYGIGFDRYNQNSGIKGAAKFTFMLGQEPE
;
A
#
# COMPACT_ATOMS: atom_id res chain seq x y z
N GLY A 1 -14.25 15.80 -2.92
CA GLY A 1 -14.13 15.86 -1.45
C GLY A 1 -13.44 17.16 -1.07
N VAL A 2 -13.51 17.54 0.20
CA VAL A 2 -12.78 18.67 0.78
C VAL A 2 -12.02 18.15 1.99
N GLY A 3 -10.75 18.53 2.12
CA GLY A 3 -9.92 18.14 3.27
C GLY A 3 -9.11 19.33 3.75
N ILE A 4 -8.98 19.45 5.07
CA ILE A 4 -8.13 20.45 5.73
C ILE A 4 -7.14 19.69 6.60
N SER A 5 -5.85 20.04 6.50
CA SER A 5 -4.79 19.40 7.27
C SER A 5 -3.87 20.41 7.93
N LEU A 6 -3.52 20.15 9.18
CA LEU A 6 -2.52 20.89 9.95
C LEU A 6 -1.36 19.95 10.29
N GLY A 7 -0.16 20.29 9.81
CA GLY A 7 1.07 19.57 10.13
C GLY A 7 1.95 20.38 11.09
N LYS A 8 2.56 19.70 12.04
CA LYS A 8 3.58 20.28 12.94
C LYS A 8 4.79 19.36 13.01
N GLN A 9 5.97 19.91 12.73
CA GLN A 9 7.24 19.26 13.05
C GLN A 9 7.44 19.25 14.56
N LEU A 10 7.65 18.07 15.12
CA LEU A 10 7.91 17.90 16.55
C LEU A 10 9.41 18.06 16.79
N LYS A 11 9.77 18.74 17.89
CA LYS A 11 11.17 18.87 18.34
C LYS A 11 11.59 17.76 19.32
N TRP A 12 10.62 17.03 19.83
CA TRP A 12 10.80 15.91 20.73
C TRP A 12 9.97 14.73 20.20
N PRO A 13 10.51 13.51 20.14
CA PRO A 13 11.82 13.08 20.65
C PRO A 13 13.02 13.37 19.72
N ASP A 14 12.81 13.66 18.44
CA ASP A 14 13.83 14.21 17.52
C ASP A 14 13.17 15.09 16.43
N ASP A 15 13.97 15.86 15.68
CA ASP A 15 13.49 16.79 14.64
C ASP A 15 13.01 16.10 13.35
N TYR A 16 13.11 14.78 13.23
CA TYR A 16 12.60 14.04 12.08
C TYR A 16 11.11 13.71 12.21
N PHE A 17 10.51 13.94 13.39
CA PHE A 17 9.09 13.69 13.64
C PHE A 17 8.19 14.80 13.10
N ASN A 18 7.12 14.40 12.44
CA ASN A 18 6.04 15.26 11.99
C ASN A 18 4.71 14.65 12.41
N LEU A 19 3.83 15.48 12.97
CA LEU A 19 2.49 15.10 13.36
C LEU A 19 1.49 15.88 12.50
N ILE A 20 0.62 15.15 11.82
CA ILE A 20 -0.35 15.70 10.87
C ILE A 20 -1.76 15.31 11.31
N TYR A 21 -2.61 16.31 11.45
CA TYR A 21 -4.05 16.18 11.71
C TYR A 21 -4.79 16.56 10.44
N SER A 22 -5.63 15.68 9.91
CA SER A 22 -6.41 15.95 8.70
C SER A 22 -7.88 15.64 8.91
N LEU A 23 -8.75 16.60 8.67
CA LEU A 23 -10.19 16.40 8.60
C LEU A 23 -10.61 16.34 7.14
N ASN A 24 -11.24 15.23 6.73
CA ASN A 24 -11.61 14.97 5.34
C ASN A 24 -13.10 14.68 5.22
N VAL A 25 -13.74 15.27 4.20
CA VAL A 25 -15.11 15.02 3.79
C VAL A 25 -15.09 14.56 2.34
N GLN A 26 -15.45 13.31 2.09
CA GLN A 26 -15.49 12.71 0.77
C GLN A 26 -16.88 12.13 0.50
N GLN A 27 -17.43 12.41 -0.68
CA GLN A 27 -18.70 11.87 -1.10
C GLN A 27 -18.49 10.95 -2.30
N TYR A 28 -18.92 9.71 -2.17
CA TYR A 28 -18.96 8.72 -3.24
C TYR A 28 -20.36 8.68 -3.83
N LYS A 29 -20.48 8.99 -5.12
CA LYS A 29 -21.73 8.85 -5.88
C LYS A 29 -21.59 7.66 -6.81
N LEU A 30 -22.22 6.56 -6.44
CA LEU A 30 -22.18 5.32 -7.21
C LEU A 30 -23.36 5.30 -8.17
N ARG A 31 -23.06 4.98 -9.43
CA ARG A 31 -24.03 4.74 -10.51
C ARG A 31 -23.57 3.51 -11.30
N ASN A 32 -24.31 2.40 -11.25
CA ASN A 32 -23.97 1.13 -11.90
C ASN A 32 -22.58 0.56 -11.50
N TYR A 33 -22.30 0.46 -10.21
CA TYR A 33 -21.05 -0.09 -9.65
C TYR A 33 -21.19 -1.53 -9.09
N ASP A 34 -22.20 -2.27 -9.53
CA ASP A 34 -22.52 -3.65 -9.14
C ASP A 34 -21.34 -4.64 -9.27
N ARG A 35 -20.39 -4.36 -10.17
CA ARG A 35 -19.19 -5.18 -10.42
C ARG A 35 -17.97 -4.83 -9.58
N LEU A 36 -18.01 -3.77 -8.78
CA LEU A 36 -16.85 -3.31 -7.99
C LEU A 36 -17.05 -3.48 -6.47
N PHE A 37 -18.27 -3.30 -5.99
CA PHE A 37 -18.61 -3.46 -4.58
C PHE A 37 -19.71 -4.50 -4.42
N ALA A 38 -19.43 -5.54 -3.64
CA ALA A 38 -20.45 -6.50 -3.25
C ALA A 38 -21.63 -5.77 -2.57
N ASN A 39 -22.84 -5.95 -3.11
CA ASN A 39 -24.10 -5.44 -2.59
C ASN A 39 -24.25 -3.90 -2.56
N LEU A 40 -23.53 -3.16 -3.41
CA LEU A 40 -23.68 -1.71 -3.52
C LEU A 40 -23.54 -1.24 -4.98
N SER A 41 -24.66 -1.18 -5.71
CA SER A 41 -24.70 -0.74 -7.12
C SER A 41 -24.83 0.78 -7.26
N ASP A 42 -25.76 1.37 -6.51
CA ASP A 42 -26.16 2.77 -6.62
C ASP A 42 -26.34 3.38 -5.25
N GLY A 43 -25.97 4.65 -5.11
CA GLY A 43 -26.16 5.38 -3.86
C GLY A 43 -25.18 6.53 -3.68
N THR A 44 -25.47 7.36 -2.69
CA THR A 44 -24.56 8.42 -2.26
C THR A 44 -24.09 8.13 -0.84
N SER A 45 -22.79 7.93 -0.69
CA SER A 45 -22.13 7.66 0.59
C SER A 45 -21.24 8.84 0.95
N THR A 46 -21.36 9.39 2.16
CA THR A 46 -20.56 10.52 2.63
C THR A 46 -19.66 10.06 3.77
N ASN A 47 -18.35 10.04 3.52
CA ASN A 47 -17.31 9.71 4.47
C ASN A 47 -16.75 11.00 5.07
N ILE A 48 -16.96 11.18 6.36
CA ILE A 48 -16.32 12.24 7.16
C ILE A 48 -15.35 11.54 8.10
N SER A 49 -14.06 11.83 7.95
CA SER A 49 -13.01 11.16 8.72
C SER A 49 -11.94 12.12 9.23
N LEU A 50 -11.52 11.87 10.46
CA LEU A 50 -10.35 12.49 11.10
C LEU A 50 -9.17 11.53 10.94
N LYS A 51 -8.11 11.96 10.27
CA LYS A 51 -6.86 11.22 10.09
C LYS A 51 -5.75 11.84 10.92
N LEU A 52 -5.16 11.05 11.80
CA LEU A 52 -3.97 11.37 12.57
C LEU A 52 -2.79 10.62 11.96
N THR A 53 -1.71 11.31 11.60
CA THR A 53 -0.51 10.70 11.03
C THR A 53 0.73 11.16 11.79
N LEU A 54 1.46 10.22 12.37
CA LEU A 54 2.78 10.43 12.93
C LEU A 54 3.82 9.86 11.97
N LEU A 55 4.68 10.72 11.45
CA LEU A 55 5.75 10.40 10.50
C LEU A 55 7.10 10.68 11.17
N ARG A 56 8.08 9.78 11.02
CA ARG A 56 9.48 10.04 11.34
C ARG A 56 10.33 9.68 10.14
N ASN A 57 10.89 10.68 9.46
CA ASN A 57 11.70 10.45 8.26
C ASN A 57 13.14 10.95 8.46
N SER A 58 14.05 10.00 8.63
CA SER A 58 15.50 10.20 8.74
C SER A 58 16.27 9.61 7.55
N ALA A 59 15.56 9.14 6.52
CA ALA A 59 16.16 8.48 5.37
C ALA A 59 16.89 9.52 4.49
N GLY A 60 18.16 9.26 4.17
CA GLY A 60 18.98 10.22 3.43
C GLY A 60 20.34 9.68 3.01
N PRO A 61 21.23 10.54 2.46
CA PRO A 61 21.05 11.99 2.23
C PRO A 61 20.31 12.34 0.93
N ASN A 62 20.17 11.41 -0.02
CA ASN A 62 19.42 11.62 -1.25
C ASN A 62 17.95 11.18 -1.05
N PRO A 63 16.95 12.05 -1.31
CA PRO A 63 15.54 11.69 -1.12
C PRO A 63 15.02 10.68 -2.15
N ILE A 64 15.61 10.62 -3.35
CA ILE A 64 15.22 9.69 -4.42
C ILE A 64 15.86 8.32 -4.22
N PHE A 65 17.10 8.30 -3.72
CA PHE A 65 17.83 7.07 -3.40
C PHE A 65 18.44 7.15 -2.00
N PRO A 66 17.65 6.92 -0.93
CA PRO A 66 18.16 6.92 0.42
C PRO A 66 19.16 5.79 0.62
N THR A 67 20.33 6.12 1.18
CA THR A 67 21.41 5.15 1.42
C THR A 67 21.46 4.69 2.87
N SER A 68 20.92 5.49 3.78
CA SER A 68 20.92 5.21 5.21
C SER A 68 19.71 5.83 5.90
N GLY A 69 19.44 5.38 7.13
CA GLY A 69 18.37 5.92 7.96
C GLY A 69 17.07 5.13 7.82
N SER A 70 15.97 5.78 8.16
CA SER A 70 14.69 5.10 8.32
C SER A 70 13.50 6.03 8.10
N ASN A 71 12.38 5.46 7.68
CA ASN A 71 11.11 6.15 7.47
C ASN A 71 9.99 5.36 8.16
N PHE A 72 9.38 5.96 9.17
CA PHE A 72 8.24 5.40 9.90
C PHE A 72 7.01 6.24 9.69
N LEU A 73 5.90 5.60 9.38
CA LEU A 73 4.59 6.22 9.36
C LEU A 73 3.64 5.36 10.17
N VAL A 74 2.94 5.99 11.11
CA VAL A 74 1.77 5.41 11.77
C VAL A 74 0.62 6.36 11.55
N SER A 75 -0.50 5.86 11.04
CA SER A 75 -1.70 6.66 10.87
C SER A 75 -2.95 5.93 11.34
N GLY A 76 -3.87 6.69 11.92
CA GLY A 76 -5.22 6.27 12.27
C GLY A 76 -6.21 7.21 11.61
N GLN A 77 -7.20 6.66 10.89
CA GLN A 77 -8.30 7.39 10.27
C GLN A 77 -9.59 6.91 10.91
N PHE A 78 -10.36 7.84 11.45
CA PHE A 78 -11.52 7.57 12.28
C PHE A 78 -12.73 8.30 11.73
N THR A 79 -13.82 7.59 11.49
CA THR A 79 -15.13 8.22 11.29
C THR A 79 -15.84 8.39 12.64
N LEU A 80 -16.88 9.23 12.67
CA LEU A 80 -17.78 9.29 13.83
C LEU A 80 -18.55 7.96 13.98
N PRO A 81 -18.90 7.56 15.22
CA PRO A 81 -19.75 6.38 15.47
C PRO A 81 -21.23 6.74 15.22
N TYR A 82 -21.62 6.87 13.96
CA TYR A 82 -22.97 7.30 13.56
C TYR A 82 -24.09 6.39 14.09
N SER A 83 -23.80 5.09 14.27
CA SER A 83 -24.77 4.17 14.86
C SER A 83 -25.04 4.47 16.34
N LEU A 84 -24.04 4.92 17.11
CA LEU A 84 -24.21 5.35 18.49
C LEU A 84 -24.98 6.67 18.59
N LEU A 85 -24.82 7.55 17.57
CA LEU A 85 -25.54 8.82 17.46
C LEU A 85 -26.97 8.67 16.91
N GLY A 86 -27.42 7.45 16.59
CA GLY A 86 -28.75 7.18 16.04
C GLY A 86 -28.95 7.65 14.58
N MET A 87 -27.87 8.01 13.89
CA MET A 87 -27.91 8.53 12.51
C MET A 87 -27.84 7.44 11.43
N THR A 88 -27.36 6.25 11.81
CA THR A 88 -27.28 5.07 10.93
C THR A 88 -27.98 3.90 11.61
N SER A 89 -28.93 3.28 10.90
CA SER A 89 -29.65 2.07 11.34
C SER A 89 -29.32 0.89 10.43
N THR A 90 -29.52 -0.34 10.91
CA THR A 90 -29.29 -1.58 10.13
C THR A 90 -30.34 -1.81 9.02
N THR A 91 -31.46 -1.08 9.05
CA THR A 91 -32.61 -1.22 8.15
C THR A 91 -32.63 -0.21 7.01
N ASP A 92 -32.04 0.98 7.20
CA ASP A 92 -31.85 1.98 6.14
C ASP A 92 -30.44 1.84 5.53
N ASN A 93 -30.13 2.53 4.43
CA ASN A 93 -28.87 2.42 3.68
C ASN A 93 -27.63 2.58 4.59
N GLN A 94 -27.15 1.44 5.12
CA GLN A 94 -26.08 1.34 6.12
C GLN A 94 -24.74 1.93 5.66
N TYR A 95 -24.57 2.14 4.34
CA TYR A 95 -23.37 2.67 3.74
C TYR A 95 -23.44 4.17 3.44
N LYS A 96 -24.59 4.82 3.66
CA LYS A 96 -24.77 6.27 3.45
C LYS A 96 -23.79 7.09 4.29
N LEU A 97 -23.52 6.66 5.52
CA LEU A 97 -22.51 7.21 6.42
C LEU A 97 -21.60 6.06 6.89
N PRO A 98 -20.52 5.76 6.14
CA PRO A 98 -19.61 4.67 6.48
C PRO A 98 -19.03 4.87 7.88
N GLU A 99 -19.07 3.81 8.68
CA GLU A 99 -18.56 3.80 10.06
C GLU A 99 -17.36 2.84 10.15
N PHE A 100 -16.16 3.37 10.37
CA PHE A 100 -14.95 2.56 10.50
C PHE A 100 -13.81 3.30 11.23
N HIS A 101 -12.81 2.52 11.65
CA HIS A 101 -11.48 3.01 11.98
C HIS A 101 -10.42 2.26 11.17
N LYS A 102 -9.52 2.99 10.53
CA LYS A 102 -8.45 2.46 9.66
C LYS A 102 -7.10 2.81 10.25
N TRP A 103 -6.26 1.81 10.43
CA TRP A 103 -4.91 1.92 10.94
C TRP A 103 -3.94 1.52 9.86
N ARG A 104 -2.86 2.30 9.71
CA ARG A 104 -1.78 1.99 8.78
C ARG A 104 -0.44 2.20 9.45
N MET A 105 0.48 1.28 9.22
CA MET A 105 1.84 1.34 9.73
C MET A 105 2.80 1.01 8.59
N ASN A 106 3.73 1.92 8.31
CA ASN A 106 4.83 1.70 7.37
C ASN A 106 6.14 1.89 8.14
N ALA A 107 7.04 0.93 7.99
CA ALA A 107 8.37 0.95 8.54
C ALA A 107 9.35 0.64 7.41
N GLU A 108 10.26 1.55 7.11
CA GLU A 108 11.32 1.35 6.12
C GLU A 108 12.68 1.67 6.75
N TRP A 109 13.65 0.81 6.49
CA TRP A 109 15.04 0.97 6.91
C TRP A 109 15.97 0.82 5.72
N TYR A 110 16.97 1.69 5.66
CA TYR A 110 17.99 1.72 4.62
C TYR A 110 19.34 1.49 5.29
N THR A 111 20.03 0.42 4.91
CA THR A 111 21.34 0.05 5.46
C THR A 111 22.35 -0.10 4.33
N PRO A 112 23.44 0.67 4.32
CA PRO A 112 24.50 0.50 3.33
C PRO A 112 25.32 -0.76 3.66
N ILE A 113 25.57 -1.58 2.64
CA ILE A 113 26.34 -2.83 2.77
C ILE A 113 27.65 -2.70 2.00
N GLY A 114 28.76 -3.04 2.66
CA GLY A 114 30.11 -3.06 2.07
C GLY A 114 30.81 -1.69 2.12
N LYS A 115 31.78 -1.49 1.22
CA LYS A 115 32.50 -0.21 1.06
C LYS A 115 32.00 0.50 -0.18
N ALA A 116 31.78 1.81 -0.08
CA ALA A 116 31.43 2.62 -1.22
C ALA A 116 32.59 2.67 -2.24
N LYS A 117 32.26 2.50 -3.51
CA LYS A 117 33.17 2.49 -4.66
C LYS A 117 32.90 3.70 -5.57
N GLY A 118 33.79 3.91 -6.54
CA GLY A 118 33.72 5.03 -7.49
C GLY A 118 34.49 6.26 -7.01
N ALA A 119 34.72 7.21 -7.92
CA ALA A 119 35.45 8.45 -7.63
C ALA A 119 34.80 9.25 -6.49
N ASP A 120 33.46 9.29 -6.47
CA ASP A 120 32.69 10.06 -5.50
C ASP A 120 32.23 9.25 -4.28
N LYS A 121 32.67 7.97 -4.15
CA LYS A 121 32.23 7.05 -3.08
C LYS A 121 30.70 6.98 -2.92
N ASN A 122 29.98 6.94 -4.03
CA ASN A 122 28.51 6.90 -4.08
C ASN A 122 27.95 5.57 -4.61
N LYS A 123 28.82 4.64 -5.05
CA LYS A 123 28.40 3.33 -5.56
C LYS A 123 28.52 2.27 -4.48
N GLN A 124 27.40 1.94 -3.86
CA GLN A 124 27.34 0.96 -2.79
C GLN A 124 26.02 0.18 -2.83
N PHE A 125 26.04 -1.06 -2.37
CA PHE A 125 24.81 -1.82 -2.16
C PHE A 125 24.04 -1.27 -0.98
N ILE A 126 22.75 -1.02 -1.16
CA ILE A 126 21.85 -0.56 -0.10
C ILE A 126 20.79 -1.63 0.12
N LEU A 127 20.72 -2.14 1.34
CA LEU A 127 19.64 -3.00 1.78
C LEU A 127 18.49 -2.13 2.26
N LYS A 128 17.36 -2.21 1.56
CA LYS A 128 16.08 -1.69 2.04
C LYS A 128 15.31 -2.84 2.69
N ALA A 129 14.94 -2.68 3.94
CA ALA A 129 13.95 -3.54 4.60
C ALA A 129 12.70 -2.71 4.87
N ALA A 130 11.53 -3.25 4.53
CA ALA A 130 10.26 -2.58 4.73
C ALA A 130 9.20 -3.53 5.26
N ALA A 131 8.38 -3.03 6.18
CA ALA A 131 7.20 -3.70 6.69
C ALA A 131 6.02 -2.71 6.63
N LYS A 132 4.92 -3.16 6.04
CA LYS A 132 3.69 -2.38 5.87
C LYS A 132 2.51 -3.19 6.37
N PHE A 133 1.68 -2.54 7.14
CA PHE A 133 0.49 -3.12 7.75
C PHE A 133 -0.68 -2.18 7.55
N GLY A 134 -1.85 -2.76 7.29
CA GLY A 134 -3.10 -2.02 7.25
C GLY A 134 -4.20 -2.84 7.87
N PHE A 135 -5.08 -2.13 8.58
CA PHE A 135 -6.16 -2.75 9.29
C PHE A 135 -7.38 -1.82 9.33
N ILE A 136 -8.57 -2.35 9.03
CA ILE A 136 -9.85 -1.64 9.10
C ILE A 136 -10.80 -2.39 10.03
N GLY A 137 -11.28 -1.69 11.05
CA GLY A 137 -12.26 -2.17 11.99
C GLY A 137 -13.56 -1.39 11.95
N ARG A 138 -14.53 -1.90 12.71
CA ARG A 138 -15.87 -1.34 12.92
C ARG A 138 -16.05 -1.03 14.40
N TYR A 139 -16.75 0.05 14.75
CA TYR A 139 -17.08 0.32 16.15
C TYR A 139 -18.25 -0.54 16.61
N ASN A 140 -19.25 -0.75 15.75
CA ASN A 140 -20.40 -1.61 16.03
C ASN A 140 -20.30 -2.97 15.30
N SER A 141 -20.31 -4.07 16.05
CA SER A 141 -20.24 -5.44 15.51
C SER A 141 -21.49 -5.85 14.72
N LYS A 142 -22.64 -5.17 14.93
CA LYS A 142 -23.90 -5.42 14.22
C LYS A 142 -23.89 -4.85 12.79
N LEU A 143 -23.00 -3.91 12.49
CA LEU A 143 -22.84 -3.34 11.16
C LEU A 143 -21.78 -4.11 10.36
N SER A 144 -21.98 -4.16 9.04
CA SER A 144 -20.98 -4.64 8.10
C SER A 144 -19.81 -3.66 8.00
N ILE A 145 -18.60 -4.17 7.76
CA ILE A 145 -17.44 -3.32 7.53
C ILE A 145 -17.63 -2.56 6.21
N SER A 146 -17.36 -1.25 6.24
CA SER A 146 -17.43 -0.37 5.07
C SER A 146 -16.84 -1.02 3.81
N PRO A 147 -17.54 -1.00 2.66
CA PRO A 147 -16.99 -1.44 1.39
C PRO A 147 -15.91 -0.49 0.86
N PHE A 148 -15.95 0.77 1.32
CA PHE A 148 -14.94 1.79 1.03
C PHE A 148 -13.74 1.68 1.99
N GLU A 149 -12.64 2.30 1.57
CA GLU A 149 -11.35 2.41 2.23
C GLU A 149 -10.58 1.11 2.43
N ARG A 150 -11.10 0.00 1.90
CA ARG A 150 -10.49 -1.35 1.93
C ARG A 150 -9.18 -1.42 1.15
N PHE A 151 -8.48 -2.54 1.24
CA PHE A 151 -7.18 -2.75 0.61
C PHE A 151 -7.28 -3.71 -0.57
N GLN A 152 -6.89 -3.25 -1.75
CA GLN A 152 -6.57 -4.12 -2.88
C GLN A 152 -5.10 -4.52 -2.77
N VAL A 153 -4.83 -5.82 -2.69
CA VAL A 153 -3.46 -6.34 -2.58
C VAL A 153 -3.10 -7.13 -3.84
N GLY A 154 -1.90 -6.92 -4.37
CA GLY A 154 -1.39 -7.60 -5.54
C GLY A 154 -1.22 -6.69 -6.75
N ASP A 155 -0.57 -7.24 -7.78
CA ASP A 155 -0.23 -6.55 -9.03
C ASP A 155 0.72 -5.35 -8.86
N ALA A 156 0.99 -4.67 -9.98
CA ALA A 156 1.93 -3.56 -10.10
C ALA A 156 1.41 -2.22 -9.59
N GLY A 157 0.14 -2.11 -9.17
CA GLY A 157 -0.49 -0.84 -8.81
C GLY A 157 -0.54 0.20 -9.94
N LEU A 158 -0.36 -0.23 -11.20
CA LEU A 158 -0.40 0.61 -12.41
C LEU A 158 -1.73 1.34 -12.62
N SER A 159 -2.75 0.93 -11.87
CA SER A 159 -4.03 1.60 -11.82
C SER A 159 -3.96 2.77 -10.82
N ASN A 160 -3.19 3.81 -11.15
CA ASN A 160 -3.11 5.05 -10.38
C ASN A 160 -4.28 6.02 -10.66
N THR A 161 -5.22 5.66 -11.55
CA THR A 161 -6.47 6.41 -11.79
C THR A 161 -7.59 6.05 -10.80
N GLN A 162 -7.35 5.08 -9.91
CA GLN A 162 -8.35 4.48 -9.01
C GLN A 162 -8.34 5.08 -7.60
N ALA A 163 -7.56 6.13 -7.32
CA ALA A 163 -7.65 6.90 -6.07
C ALA A 163 -9.08 7.44 -5.79
N LEU A 164 -9.95 7.45 -6.82
CA LEU A 164 -11.37 7.81 -6.74
C LEU A 164 -12.31 6.66 -6.38
N LEU A 165 -11.85 5.41 -6.43
CA LEU A 165 -12.68 4.21 -6.21
C LEU A 165 -12.79 3.84 -4.73
N GLY A 166 -12.17 4.59 -3.81
CA GLY A 166 -12.36 4.37 -2.38
C GLY A 166 -11.79 3.04 -1.89
N TYR A 167 -10.64 2.61 -2.39
CA TYR A 167 -9.82 1.56 -1.79
C TYR A 167 -8.33 1.90 -2.00
N ASP A 168 -7.48 1.41 -1.09
CA ASP A 168 -6.03 1.60 -1.14
C ASP A 168 -5.39 0.43 -1.90
N ILE A 169 -4.48 0.73 -2.82
CA ILE A 169 -3.75 -0.30 -3.58
C ILE A 169 -2.40 -0.56 -2.92
N ILE A 170 -2.16 -1.83 -2.58
CA ILE A 170 -0.92 -2.37 -2.08
C ILE A 170 -0.36 -3.30 -3.14
N ALA A 171 0.68 -2.86 -3.84
CA ALA A 171 1.31 -3.64 -4.88
C ALA A 171 2.01 -4.86 -4.29
N HIS A 172 2.01 -5.97 -5.03
CA HIS A 172 2.89 -7.09 -4.73
C HIS A 172 3.33 -7.72 -6.05
N ARG A 173 4.60 -7.50 -6.37
CA ARG A 173 5.20 -7.87 -7.66
C ARG A 173 5.22 -9.39 -7.79
N GLY A 174 5.04 -9.89 -9.01
CA GLY A 174 4.98 -11.34 -9.28
C GLY A 174 3.59 -11.98 -9.10
N TYR A 175 2.59 -11.25 -8.59
CA TYR A 175 1.23 -11.77 -8.40
C TYR A 175 0.16 -10.98 -9.16
N PRO A 176 -0.98 -11.61 -9.51
CA PRO A 176 -2.20 -10.90 -9.86
C PRO A 176 -2.82 -10.23 -8.64
N VAL A 177 -3.87 -9.42 -8.87
CA VAL A 177 -4.71 -8.91 -7.79
C VAL A 177 -5.34 -10.10 -7.04
N TYR A 178 -5.34 -10.02 -5.71
CA TYR A 178 -5.86 -11.10 -4.88
C TYR A 178 -7.38 -11.09 -4.86
N SER A 179 -7.96 -12.27 -5.05
CA SER A 179 -9.39 -12.54 -4.88
C SER A 179 -9.70 -13.39 -3.65
N ASN A 180 -8.66 -13.85 -2.92
CA ASN A 180 -8.80 -14.71 -1.75
C ASN A 180 -7.60 -14.55 -0.81
N SER A 181 -7.80 -14.75 0.49
CA SER A 181 -6.77 -14.83 1.52
C SER A 181 -5.90 -16.10 1.45
N ASP A 182 -6.29 -17.13 0.69
CA ASP A 182 -5.48 -18.35 0.54
C ASP A 182 -4.32 -18.16 -0.45
N PRO A 183 -3.04 -18.19 0.00
CA PRO A 183 -1.88 -17.99 -0.86
C PRO A 183 -1.74 -18.94 -2.04
N LYS A 184 -2.39 -20.12 -2.00
CA LYS A 184 -2.36 -21.10 -3.09
C LYS A 184 -3.32 -20.76 -4.23
N VAL A 185 -4.29 -19.88 -3.99
CA VAL A 185 -5.31 -19.49 -4.97
C VAL A 185 -4.91 -18.14 -5.55
N ASN A 186 -4.44 -18.16 -6.81
CA ASN A 186 -3.94 -16.97 -7.52
C ASN A 186 -4.43 -16.94 -8.99
N PRO A 187 -5.75 -16.87 -9.24
CA PRO A 187 -6.27 -16.81 -10.59
C PRO A 187 -5.87 -15.49 -11.27
N ASP A 188 -5.44 -15.55 -12.52
CA ASP A 188 -5.19 -14.36 -13.33
C ASP A 188 -6.49 -13.83 -13.95
N GLY A 189 -6.58 -12.51 -14.14
CA GLY A 189 -7.70 -11.87 -14.84
C GLY A 189 -9.00 -11.74 -14.04
N VAL A 190 -9.01 -12.11 -12.76
CA VAL A 190 -10.16 -11.91 -11.88
C VAL A 190 -10.22 -10.46 -11.40
N GLN A 191 -11.39 -9.85 -11.53
CA GLN A 191 -11.69 -8.56 -10.90
C GLN A 191 -12.39 -8.83 -9.56
N PRO A 192 -11.74 -8.60 -8.41
CA PRO A 192 -12.37 -8.81 -7.12
C PRO A 192 -13.50 -7.80 -6.91
N THR A 193 -14.65 -8.29 -6.43
CA THR A 193 -15.79 -7.47 -6.00
C THR A 193 -15.74 -7.17 -4.50
N GLU A 194 -14.80 -7.80 -3.78
CA GLU A 194 -14.55 -7.61 -2.37
C GLU A 194 -13.06 -7.46 -2.09
N TYR A 195 -12.72 -6.35 -1.44
CA TYR A 195 -11.35 -6.00 -1.04
C TYR A 195 -11.09 -6.37 0.43
N PHE A 196 -9.81 -6.43 0.80
CA PHE A 196 -9.39 -6.88 2.13
C PHE A 196 -9.54 -5.77 3.18
N THR A 197 -9.82 -6.16 4.42
CA THR A 197 -9.87 -5.24 5.57
C THR A 197 -8.52 -5.21 6.31
N ILE A 198 -7.69 -6.24 6.12
CA ILE A 198 -6.38 -6.39 6.74
C ILE A 198 -5.37 -6.72 5.64
N PHE A 199 -4.17 -6.14 5.70
CA PHE A 199 -3.04 -6.61 4.91
C PHE A 199 -1.74 -6.56 5.70
N ASN A 200 -0.84 -7.48 5.35
CA ASN A 200 0.55 -7.48 5.77
C ASN A 200 1.41 -7.53 4.51
N LYS A 201 2.45 -6.71 4.46
CA LYS A 201 3.46 -6.72 3.41
C LYS A 201 4.84 -6.51 4.00
N TYR A 202 5.76 -7.38 3.62
CA TYR A 202 7.16 -7.32 3.97
C TYR A 202 7.95 -7.29 2.66
N THR A 203 8.91 -6.39 2.58
CA THR A 203 9.73 -6.21 1.39
C THR A 203 11.18 -6.08 1.82
N VAL A 204 12.05 -6.85 1.17
CA VAL A 204 13.49 -6.70 1.28
C VAL A 204 14.03 -6.45 -0.11
N GLU A 205 14.78 -5.36 -0.29
CA GLU A 205 15.41 -5.03 -1.57
C GLU A 205 16.89 -4.81 -1.39
N MET A 206 17.68 -5.44 -2.26
CA MET A 206 19.08 -5.11 -2.45
C MET A 206 19.19 -4.17 -3.64
N ARG A 207 19.55 -2.92 -3.38
CA ARG A 207 19.61 -1.86 -4.39
C ARG A 207 21.06 -1.52 -4.72
N TYR A 208 21.34 -1.24 -5.99
CA TYR A 208 22.66 -0.80 -6.44
C TYR A 208 22.52 0.39 -7.40
N PRO A 209 23.10 1.56 -7.08
CA PRO A 209 23.02 2.74 -7.92
C PRO A 209 24.03 2.66 -9.07
N PHE A 210 23.54 2.84 -10.30
CA PHE A 210 24.37 3.01 -11.49
C PHE A 210 24.70 4.48 -11.73
N SER A 211 23.70 5.35 -11.53
CA SER A 211 23.81 6.81 -11.56
C SER A 211 23.04 7.42 -10.40
N THR A 212 23.64 8.40 -9.72
CA THR A 212 22.99 9.19 -8.66
C THR A 212 22.99 10.68 -9.00
N GLY A 213 23.04 11.02 -10.30
CA GLY A 213 23.01 12.41 -10.75
C GLY A 213 21.67 13.07 -10.44
N ALA A 214 21.69 14.37 -10.13
CA ALA A 214 20.49 15.15 -9.83
C ALA A 214 19.50 15.20 -11.01
N SER A 215 19.99 15.07 -12.25
CA SER A 215 19.19 15.04 -13.48
C SER A 215 18.72 13.63 -13.89
N SER A 216 19.34 12.56 -13.38
CA SER A 216 18.99 11.18 -13.69
C SER A 216 19.56 10.22 -12.65
N THR A 217 18.69 9.71 -11.78
CA THR A 217 19.04 8.66 -10.81
C THR A 217 18.58 7.32 -11.36
N ILE A 218 19.52 6.41 -11.57
CA ILE A 218 19.27 5.08 -12.14
C ILE A 218 19.86 4.05 -11.20
N TYR A 219 19.05 3.09 -10.77
CA TYR A 219 19.50 2.00 -9.93
C TYR A 219 18.82 0.68 -10.29
N GLY A 220 19.58 -0.40 -10.14
CA GLY A 220 19.07 -1.76 -10.19
C GLY A 220 18.67 -2.21 -8.81
N LEU A 221 17.72 -3.14 -8.73
CA LEU A 221 17.33 -3.76 -7.49
C LEU A 221 17.07 -5.25 -7.69
N ALA A 222 17.34 -6.03 -6.66
CA ALA A 222 16.79 -7.37 -6.48
C ALA A 222 15.86 -7.32 -5.27
N PHE A 223 14.70 -7.93 -5.36
CA PHE A 223 13.69 -7.86 -4.30
C PHE A 223 13.22 -9.25 -3.88
N PHE A 224 12.82 -9.33 -2.62
CA PHE A 224 12.03 -10.40 -2.05
C PHE A 224 10.85 -9.76 -1.34
N GLU A 225 9.63 -10.15 -1.71
CA GLU A 225 8.40 -9.66 -1.11
C GLU A 225 7.61 -10.80 -0.50
N ALA A 226 6.93 -10.52 0.61
CA ALA A 226 5.97 -11.40 1.21
C ALA A 226 4.74 -10.59 1.62
N ALA A 227 3.57 -10.88 1.05
CA ALA A 227 2.35 -10.17 1.40
C ALA A 227 1.11 -11.06 1.39
N ASN A 228 0.09 -10.67 2.16
CA ASN A 228 -1.24 -11.25 2.08
C ASN A 228 -2.31 -10.28 2.62
N GLY A 229 -3.57 -10.56 2.30
CA GLY A 229 -4.74 -9.83 2.78
C GLY A 229 -5.80 -10.75 3.39
N TRP A 230 -6.55 -10.23 4.36
CA TRP A 230 -7.64 -10.94 5.04
C TRP A 230 -8.91 -10.09 5.10
N TYR A 231 -10.06 -10.77 5.04
CA TYR A 231 -11.39 -10.13 5.15
C TYR A 231 -11.83 -9.95 6.61
N ASP A 232 -11.40 -10.85 7.50
CA ASP A 232 -11.78 -10.85 8.90
C ASP A 232 -10.59 -11.19 9.81
N PHE A 233 -10.61 -10.64 11.03
CA PHE A 233 -9.63 -10.98 12.07
C PHE A 233 -9.66 -12.44 12.51
N LYS A 234 -10.81 -13.11 12.44
CA LYS A 234 -10.92 -14.51 12.87
C LYS A 234 -10.03 -15.43 12.04
N ASN A 235 -9.84 -15.08 10.76
CA ASN A 235 -9.03 -15.85 9.81
C ASN A 235 -7.64 -15.25 9.61
N TYR A 236 -7.29 -14.21 10.38
CA TYR A 236 -6.03 -13.52 10.26
C TYR A 236 -4.88 -14.41 10.75
N ASN A 237 -3.93 -14.67 9.87
CA ASN A 237 -2.70 -15.38 10.21
C ASN A 237 -1.50 -14.63 9.61
N PRO A 238 -0.72 -13.89 10.41
CA PRO A 238 0.34 -13.02 9.90
C PRO A 238 1.46 -13.76 9.18
N PHE A 239 1.60 -15.07 9.38
CA PHE A 239 2.63 -15.91 8.76
C PHE A 239 2.18 -16.55 7.45
N LYS A 240 0.88 -16.55 7.15
CA LYS A 240 0.34 -17.11 5.91
C LYS A 240 0.49 -16.08 4.79
N LEU A 241 1.67 -16.02 4.19
CA LEU A 241 2.04 -15.00 3.20
C LEU A 241 2.30 -15.62 1.83
N ARG A 242 1.92 -14.89 0.77
CA ARG A 242 2.42 -15.13 -0.59
C ARG A 242 3.81 -14.53 -0.70
N ARG A 243 4.74 -15.22 -1.34
CA ARG A 243 6.14 -14.79 -1.47
C ARG A 243 6.52 -14.65 -2.93
N SER A 244 7.25 -13.60 -3.25
CA SER A 244 7.87 -13.43 -4.56
C SER A 244 9.32 -13.00 -4.43
N ALA A 245 10.10 -13.29 -5.47
CA ALA A 245 11.41 -12.71 -5.65
C ALA A 245 11.60 -12.27 -7.10
N GLY A 246 12.45 -11.28 -7.31
CA GLY A 246 12.66 -10.76 -8.64
C GLY A 246 13.78 -9.74 -8.72
N VAL A 247 13.91 -9.19 -9.92
CA VAL A 247 14.85 -8.12 -10.23
C VAL A 247 14.11 -6.99 -10.88
N GLY A 248 14.63 -5.78 -10.72
CA GLY A 248 14.04 -4.60 -11.30
C GLY A 248 15.04 -3.49 -11.55
N MET A 249 14.61 -2.51 -12.31
CA MET A 249 15.33 -1.28 -12.55
C MET A 249 14.41 -0.10 -12.28
N ARG A 250 15.02 0.98 -11.80
CA ARG A 250 14.35 2.23 -11.50
C ARG A 250 15.09 3.35 -12.21
N PHE A 251 14.35 4.15 -12.97
CA PHE A 251 14.83 5.33 -13.67
C PHE A 251 14.04 6.52 -13.17
N PHE A 252 14.69 7.45 -12.50
CA PHE A 252 14.08 8.69 -12.08
C PHE A 252 14.50 9.79 -13.06
N LEU A 253 13.52 10.30 -13.79
CA LEU A 253 13.70 11.39 -14.76
C LEU A 253 12.87 12.59 -14.30
N PRO A 254 13.44 13.81 -14.18
CA PRO A 254 12.74 14.99 -13.66
C PRO A 254 11.40 15.30 -14.33
N MET A 255 11.26 15.00 -15.62
CA MET A 255 10.04 15.27 -16.39
C MET A 255 8.99 14.16 -16.34
N PHE A 256 9.39 12.89 -16.13
CA PHE A 256 8.50 11.73 -16.21
C PHE A 256 8.27 11.04 -14.85
N GLY A 257 8.96 11.50 -13.80
CA GLY A 257 8.91 10.89 -12.48
C GLY A 257 9.67 9.56 -12.42
N LEU A 258 9.21 8.67 -11.55
CA LEU A 258 9.79 7.34 -11.38
C LEU A 258 9.23 6.38 -12.44
N LEU A 259 10.13 5.77 -13.20
CA LEU A 259 9.86 4.67 -14.10
C LEU A 259 10.45 3.40 -13.50
N GLY A 260 9.61 2.38 -13.29
CA GLY A 260 10.04 1.11 -12.75
C GLY A 260 9.69 -0.04 -13.67
N PHE A 261 10.65 -0.94 -13.86
CA PHE A 261 10.45 -2.21 -14.52
C PHE A 261 10.85 -3.31 -13.55
N ASP A 262 9.95 -4.23 -13.28
CA ASP A 262 10.20 -5.36 -12.39
C ASP A 262 9.81 -6.66 -13.08
N TYR A 263 10.65 -7.67 -12.89
CA TYR A 263 10.38 -9.04 -13.26
C TYR A 263 10.39 -9.88 -11.98
N GLY A 264 9.20 -10.29 -11.55
CA GLY A 264 8.99 -11.03 -10.31
C GLY A 264 8.44 -12.43 -10.55
N ILE A 265 8.84 -13.38 -9.73
CA ILE A 265 8.35 -14.77 -9.71
C ILE A 265 7.64 -15.00 -8.39
N GLY A 266 6.35 -15.31 -8.41
CA GLY A 266 5.57 -15.68 -7.23
C GLY A 266 5.72 -17.17 -6.91
N PHE A 267 6.39 -17.50 -5.81
CA PHE A 267 6.66 -18.90 -5.45
C PHE A 267 5.40 -19.71 -5.20
N ASP A 268 4.38 -19.10 -4.60
CA ASP A 268 3.10 -19.76 -4.28
C ASP A 268 2.16 -19.87 -5.50
N ARG A 269 2.58 -19.37 -6.67
CA ARG A 269 1.90 -19.57 -7.97
C ARG A 269 2.43 -20.76 -8.74
N TYR A 270 3.54 -21.35 -8.31
CA TYR A 270 4.13 -22.49 -9.00
C TYR A 270 3.18 -23.69 -8.95
N ASN A 271 2.85 -24.21 -10.13
CA ASN A 271 2.10 -25.44 -10.30
C ASN A 271 2.80 -26.29 -11.37
N GLN A 272 2.75 -27.62 -11.23
CA GLN A 272 3.35 -28.56 -12.19
C GLN A 272 2.81 -28.35 -13.62
N ASN A 273 1.58 -27.86 -13.76
CA ASN A 273 0.94 -27.63 -15.06
C ASN A 273 1.45 -26.38 -15.80
N SER A 274 1.73 -25.28 -15.08
CA SER A 274 2.12 -23.98 -15.68
C SER A 274 3.62 -23.67 -15.56
N GLY A 275 4.32 -24.42 -14.70
CA GLY A 275 5.74 -24.26 -14.43
C GLY A 275 6.12 -22.86 -13.94
N ILE A 276 7.38 -22.50 -14.10
CA ILE A 276 7.91 -21.18 -13.68
C ILE A 276 7.36 -20.05 -14.56
N LYS A 277 7.04 -20.33 -15.84
CA LYS A 277 6.51 -19.32 -16.77
C LYS A 277 5.17 -18.76 -16.30
N GLY A 278 4.29 -19.59 -15.74
CA GLY A 278 3.02 -19.12 -15.16
C GLY A 278 3.15 -18.44 -13.79
N ALA A 279 4.30 -18.57 -13.12
CA ALA A 279 4.59 -17.92 -11.86
C ALA A 279 5.31 -16.56 -12.03
N ALA A 280 5.93 -16.34 -13.18
CA ALA A 280 6.62 -15.11 -13.52
C ALA A 280 5.64 -14.04 -14.02
N LYS A 281 5.90 -12.78 -13.64
CA LYS A 281 5.14 -11.63 -14.10
C LYS A 281 6.06 -10.43 -14.28
N PHE A 282 5.93 -9.79 -15.44
CA PHE A 282 6.53 -8.49 -15.69
C PHE A 282 5.57 -7.40 -15.26
N THR A 283 6.08 -6.42 -14.54
CA THR A 283 5.32 -5.28 -14.04
C THR A 283 6.04 -3.99 -14.35
N PHE A 284 5.26 -3.00 -14.77
CA PHE A 284 5.72 -1.67 -15.08
C PHE A 284 5.10 -0.70 -14.07
N MET A 285 5.76 0.42 -13.78
CA MET A 285 5.18 1.49 -12.97
C MET A 285 5.65 2.85 -13.50
N LEU A 286 4.76 3.83 -13.42
CA LEU A 286 5.00 5.19 -13.90
C LEU A 286 4.54 6.21 -12.86
N GLY A 287 5.36 7.23 -12.66
CA GLY A 287 5.08 8.38 -11.80
C GLY A 287 5.48 8.12 -10.35
N GLN A 288 4.77 7.22 -9.67
CA GLN A 288 4.97 6.90 -8.26
C GLN A 288 5.04 5.38 -8.06
N GLU A 289 5.95 4.94 -7.18
CA GLU A 289 5.99 3.56 -6.72
C GLU A 289 4.76 3.29 -5.82
N PRO A 290 3.88 2.34 -6.19
CA PRO A 290 2.73 1.99 -5.37
C PRO A 290 3.20 1.32 -4.07
N GLU A 291 2.35 1.38 -3.05
CA GLU A 291 2.71 0.95 -1.71
C GLU A 291 3.00 -0.55 -1.60
#